data_AF-A0A521X296-F1
#
_entry.id   AF-A0A521X296-F1
#
_cell.length_a   1.000
_cell.length_b   1.000
_cell.length_c   1.000
_cell.angle_alpha   90.00
_cell.angle_beta   90.00
_cell.angle_gamma   90.00
#
_symmetry.space_group_name_H-M   'P 1'
#
loop_
_entity.id
_entity.type
_entity.pdbx_description
1 polymer ?
#
loop_
_entity_poly.entity_id
_entity_poly.type
_entity_poly.pdbx_seq_one_letter_code
_entity_poly.pdbx_strand_id
1 'polypeptide(L)'
;MIPELSNNNFDIKAFLKNLTTRPGIYKMLNDQGEIIYIGKAKNLKNRVSSYFKKQAASTKQQRMVAKIAAIEVTVTHTEGEALLLECQQIKRHK
;
A
#
# COMPACT_ATOMS: atom_id res chain seq x y z
N MET A 1 -24.89 24.11 7.20
CA MET A 1 -23.87 24.05 6.14
C MET A 1 -22.95 22.89 6.48
N ILE A 2 -23.24 21.72 5.91
CA ILE A 2 -22.42 20.51 6.12
C ILE A 2 -21.25 20.63 5.16
N PRO A 3 -19.98 20.54 5.59
CA PRO A 3 -18.85 20.53 4.67
C PRO A 3 -18.95 19.25 3.83
N GLU A 4 -18.94 19.39 2.50
CA GLU A 4 -18.73 18.27 1.58
C GLU A 4 -17.49 17.50 2.06
N LEU A 5 -17.70 16.26 2.47
CA LEU A 5 -16.61 15.30 2.67
C LEU A 5 -15.88 15.21 1.34
N SER A 6 -14.68 15.80 1.30
CA SER A 6 -13.84 15.79 0.10
C SER A 6 -13.67 14.34 -0.32
N ASN A 7 -14.18 13.99 -1.50
CA ASN A 7 -13.78 12.78 -2.21
C ASN A 7 -12.28 12.92 -2.51
N ASN A 8 -11.46 12.57 -1.52
CA ASN A 8 -10.01 12.47 -1.63
C ASN A 8 -9.74 11.27 -2.51
N ASN A 9 -9.90 11.48 -3.81
CA ASN A 9 -9.58 10.48 -4.81
C ASN A 9 -8.06 10.33 -4.79
N PHE A 10 -7.57 9.31 -4.08
CA PHE A 10 -6.15 9.07 -3.91
C PHE A 10 -5.47 8.98 -5.27
N ASP A 11 -4.62 9.97 -5.58
CA ASP A 11 -3.89 9.99 -6.83
C ASP A 11 -2.74 8.98 -6.78
N ILE A 12 -3.10 7.74 -7.11
CA ILE A 12 -2.16 6.63 -7.18
C ILE A 12 -1.02 6.91 -8.17
N LYS A 13 -1.26 7.64 -9.27
CA LYS A 13 -0.21 7.91 -10.26
C LYS A 13 0.83 8.85 -9.68
N ALA A 14 0.40 9.93 -9.01
CA ALA A 14 1.29 10.84 -8.31
C ALA A 14 2.05 10.15 -7.18
N PHE A 15 1.36 9.31 -6.39
CA PHE A 15 1.99 8.52 -5.33
C PHE A 15 3.09 7.59 -5.87
N LEU A 16 2.78 6.79 -6.89
CA LEU A 16 3.74 5.84 -7.49
C LEU A 16 4.94 6.53 -8.13
N LYS A 17 4.78 7.76 -8.64
CA LYS A 17 5.88 8.54 -9.21
C LYS A 17 6.95 8.86 -8.15
N ASN A 18 6.50 9.23 -6.95
CA ASN A 18 7.36 9.66 -5.83
C ASN A 18 7.79 8.50 -4.91
N LEU A 19 7.25 7.29 -5.11
CA LEU A 19 7.57 6.14 -4.29
C LEU A 19 9.04 5.71 -4.43
N THR A 20 9.70 5.46 -3.31
CA THR A 20 11.12 5.06 -3.26
C THR A 20 11.36 3.65 -3.82
N THR A 21 12.57 3.40 -4.29
CA THR A 21 13.06 2.07 -4.70
C THR A 21 13.71 1.28 -3.55
N ARG A 22 13.79 1.86 -2.34
CA ARG A 22 14.35 1.22 -1.15
C ARG A 22 13.48 0.05 -0.66
N PRO A 23 14.04 -0.86 0.17
CA PRO A 23 13.27 -1.88 0.85
C PRO A 23 12.38 -1.26 1.94
N GLY A 24 11.33 -1.99 2.30
CA GLY A 24 10.42 -1.57 3.36
C GLY A 24 9.13 -2.37 3.38
N ILE A 25 8.19 -1.89 4.19
CA ILE A 25 6.81 -2.39 4.26
C ILE A 25 5.84 -1.37 3.69
N TYR A 26 4.71 -1.86 3.18
CA TYR A 26 3.59 -1.04 2.74
C TYR A 26 2.28 -1.57 3.33
N LYS A 27 1.37 -0.64 3.60
CA LYS A 27 0.00 -0.92 4.05
C LYS A 27 -0.95 -0.28 3.06
N MET A 28 -1.99 -1.02 2.67
CA MET A 28 -3.08 -0.49 1.87
C MET A 28 -4.29 -0.34 2.77
N LEU A 29 -4.91 0.84 2.74
CA LEU A 29 -6.03 1.20 3.59
C LEU A 29 -7.28 1.44 2.74
N ASN A 30 -8.45 1.11 3.29
CA ASN A 30 -9.73 1.49 2.68
C ASN A 30 -10.10 2.95 3.00
N ASP A 31 -11.25 3.37 2.47
CA ASP A 31 -11.86 4.68 2.71
C ASP A 31 -12.21 4.95 4.18
N GLN A 32 -12.38 3.91 4.97
CA GLN A 32 -12.58 3.97 6.42
C GLN A 32 -11.26 4.04 7.22
N GLY A 33 -10.10 4.00 6.55
CA GLY A 33 -8.78 4.00 7.20
C GLY A 33 -8.38 2.64 7.78
N GLU A 34 -9.08 1.57 7.43
CA GLU A 34 -8.77 0.22 7.89
C GLU A 34 -7.71 -0.44 7.00
N ILE A 35 -6.76 -1.14 7.60
CA ILE A 35 -5.72 -1.87 6.88
C ILE A 35 -6.33 -3.12 6.23
N ILE A 36 -6.41 -3.13 4.90
CA ILE A 36 -6.91 -4.26 4.11
C ILE A 36 -5.78 -5.16 3.59
N TYR A 37 -4.54 -4.66 3.59
CA TYR A 37 -3.38 -5.44 3.16
C TYR A 37 -2.08 -4.88 3.77
N ILE A 38 -1.19 -5.78 4.17
CA ILE A 38 0.19 -5.48 4.59
C ILE A 38 1.12 -6.35 3.76
N GLY A 39 2.21 -5.77 3.24
CA GLY A 39 3.27 -6.54 2.60
C GLY A 39 4.63 -5.88 2.70
N LYS A 40 5.68 -6.67 2.51
CA LYS A 40 7.07 -6.19 2.37
C LYS A 40 7.52 -6.11 0.90
N ALA A 41 8.53 -5.29 0.67
CA ALA A 41 9.17 -5.15 -0.62
C ALA A 41 10.68 -4.96 -0.48
N LYS A 42 11.45 -5.58 -1.39
CA LYS A 42 12.88 -5.24 -1.61
C LYS A 42 13.02 -3.90 -2.34
N ASN A 43 12.03 -3.59 -3.18
CA ASN A 43 11.89 -2.34 -3.91
C ASN A 43 10.42 -1.93 -3.87
N LEU A 44 10.11 -0.92 -3.05
CA LEU A 44 8.75 -0.46 -2.81
C LEU A 44 8.06 -0.01 -4.10
N LYS A 45 8.72 0.81 -4.93
CA LYS A 45 8.18 1.29 -6.20
C LYS A 45 7.75 0.14 -7.12
N ASN A 46 8.63 -0.83 -7.35
CA ASN A 46 8.33 -1.96 -8.22
C ASN A 46 7.19 -2.82 -7.67
N ARG A 47 7.22 -3.11 -6.37
CA ARG A 47 6.22 -3.98 -5.73
C ARG A 47 4.85 -3.34 -5.73
N VAL A 48 4.72 -2.09 -5.28
CA VAL A 48 3.43 -1.41 -5.21
C VAL A 48 2.89 -1.14 -6.61
N SER A 49 3.73 -0.69 -7.54
CA SER A 49 3.30 -0.46 -8.94
C SER A 49 2.76 -1.72 -9.62
N SER A 50 3.23 -2.92 -9.23
CA SER A 50 2.79 -4.19 -9.83
C SER A 50 1.30 -4.47 -9.65
N TYR A 51 0.68 -3.98 -8.57
CA TYR A 51 -0.75 -4.14 -8.31
C TYR A 51 -1.63 -3.35 -9.29
N PHE A 52 -1.10 -2.28 -9.89
CA PHE A 52 -1.85 -1.37 -10.76
C PHE A 52 -1.58 -1.63 -12.25
N LYS A 53 -0.79 -2.65 -12.59
CA LYS A 53 -0.56 -3.07 -13.98
C LYS A 53 -1.73 -3.94 -14.46
N LYS A 54 -2.35 -3.57 -15.59
CA LYS A 54 -3.55 -4.24 -16.15
C LYS A 54 -3.35 -5.71 -16.54
N GLN A 55 -2.11 -6.14 -16.79
CA GLN A 55 -1.85 -7.39 -17.50
C GLN A 55 -1.63 -8.63 -16.59
N ALA A 56 -1.63 -8.48 -15.25
CA ALA A 56 -1.26 -9.59 -14.36
C ALA A 56 -2.08 -9.70 -13.04
N ALA A 57 -3.19 -8.97 -12.92
CA ALA A 57 -3.96 -8.94 -11.68
C ALA A 57 -5.11 -9.96 -11.70
N SER A 58 -5.10 -10.91 -10.76
CA SER A 58 -6.26 -11.77 -10.49
C SER A 58 -7.50 -10.95 -10.11
N THR A 59 -8.72 -11.49 -10.31
CA THR A 59 -9.98 -10.84 -9.89
C THR A 59 -9.97 -10.41 -8.42
N LYS A 60 -9.31 -11.20 -7.55
CA LYS A 60 -9.14 -10.87 -6.13
C LYS A 60 -8.27 -9.62 -5.93
N GLN A 61 -7.15 -9.53 -6.65
CA GLN A 61 -6.29 -8.34 -6.61
C GLN A 61 -7.02 -7.10 -7.12
N GLN A 62 -7.76 -7.21 -8.23
CA GLN A 62 -8.51 -6.08 -8.78
C GLN A 62 -9.55 -5.55 -7.77
N ARG A 63 -10.29 -6.45 -7.11
CA ARG A 63 -11.24 -6.09 -6.06
C ARG A 63 -10.58 -5.44 -4.85
N MET A 64 -9.41 -5.93 -4.45
CA MET A 64 -8.64 -5.31 -3.36
C MET A 64 -8.16 -3.92 -3.75
N VAL A 65 -7.59 -3.77 -4.95
CA VAL A 65 -7.08 -2.50 -5.47
C VAL A 65 -8.18 -1.45 -5.58
N ALA A 66 -9.39 -1.85 -5.99
CA ALA A 66 -10.55 -0.96 -6.06
C ALA A 66 -10.99 -0.40 -4.70
N LYS A 67 -10.59 -1.02 -3.58
CA LYS A 67 -10.89 -0.55 -2.22
C LYS A 67 -9.81 0.35 -1.64
N ILE A 68 -8.67 0.54 -2.32
CA ILE A 68 -7.55 1.31 -1.76
C ILE A 68 -7.89 2.79 -1.81
N ALA A 69 -7.98 3.42 -0.64
CA ALA A 69 -8.09 4.86 -0.50
C ALA A 69 -6.77 5.51 -0.01
N ALA A 70 -5.86 4.74 0.58
CA ALA A 70 -4.53 5.24 0.95
C ALA A 70 -3.47 4.13 0.97
N ILE A 71 -2.21 4.54 0.82
CA ILE A 71 -1.05 3.65 0.98
C ILE A 71 -0.05 4.29 1.92
N GLU A 72 0.26 3.60 3.02
CA GLU A 72 1.32 3.96 3.94
C GLU A 72 2.57 3.13 3.67
N VAL A 73 3.74 3.71 3.89
CA VAL A 73 5.02 3.06 3.61
C VAL A 73 6.01 3.34 4.73
N THR A 74 6.70 2.30 5.18
CA THR A 74 7.84 2.44 6.10
C THR A 74 9.08 1.89 5.41
N VAL A 75 10.06 2.76 5.19
CA VAL A 75 11.31 2.42 4.53
C VAL A 75 12.27 1.82 5.55
N THR A 76 12.94 0.74 5.17
CA THR A 76 13.98 0.09 5.99
C THR A 76 15.35 0.21 5.32
N HIS A 77 16.40 -0.18 6.04
CA HIS A 77 17.77 -0.19 5.52
C HIS A 77 18.09 -1.54 4.89
N THR A 78 17.53 -2.63 5.45
CA THR A 78 17.73 -3.99 4.95
C THR A 78 16.42 -4.71 4.70
N GLU A 79 16.49 -5.80 3.94
CA GLU A 79 15.35 -6.71 3.75
C GLU A 79 14.98 -7.43 5.05
N GLY A 80 15.96 -7.74 5.90
CA GLY A 80 15.75 -8.41 7.19
C GLY A 80 14.92 -7.54 8.15
N GLU A 81 15.20 -6.24 8.20
CA GLU A 81 14.39 -5.28 8.95
C GLU A 81 12.96 -5.19 8.40
N ALA A 82 12.79 -5.17 7.07
CA ALA A 82 11.45 -5.14 6.46
C ALA A 82 10.63 -6.39 6.84
N LEU A 83 11.28 -7.56 6.88
CA LEU A 83 10.65 -8.81 7.29
C LEU A 83 10.24 -8.75 8.78
N LEU A 84 11.14 -8.34 9.66
CA LEU A 84 10.84 -8.25 11.10
C LEU A 84 9.68 -7.28 11.37
N LEU A 85 9.73 -6.10 10.73
CA LEU A 85 8.71 -5.06 10.88
C LEU A 85 7.35 -5.53 10.33
N GLU A 86 7.32 -6.23 9.18
CA GLU A 86 6.10 -6.83 8.64
C GLU A 86 5.49 -7.82 9.64
N CYS A 87 6.30 -8.75 10.18
CA CYS A 87 5.82 -9.72 11.16
C CYS A 87 5.23 -9.05 12.41
N GLN A 88 5.85 -7.97 12.91
CA GLN A 88 5.34 -7.19 14.03
C GLN A 88 4.00 -6.52 13.72
N GLN A 89 3.85 -5.93 12.52
CA GLN A 89 2.62 -5.25 12.11
C GLN A 89 1.48 -6.24 11.89
N ILE A 90 1.74 -7.40 11.29
CA ILE A 90 0.72 -8.45 11.13
C ILE A 90 0.19 -8.90 12.49
N LYS A 91 1.08 -9.14 13.47
CA LYS A 91 0.69 -9.53 14.85
C LYS A 91 -0.10 -8.47 15.59
N ARG A 92 0.06 -7.18 15.25
CA ARG A 92 -0.62 -6.07 15.91
C ARG A 92 -2.02 -5.79 15.37
N HIS A 93 -2.26 -6.18 14.12
CA HIS A 93 -3.49 -5.86 13.39
C HIS A 93 -4.30 -7.11 13.01
N LYS A 94 -3.91 -8.28 13.53
CA LYS A 94 -4.66 -9.53 13.54
C LYS A 94 -4.79 -10.00 14.97
#